data_AF-A0AAV9EA65-F1
#
_entry.id   AF-A0AAV9EA65-F1
#
_cell.length_a   1.000
_cell.length_b   1.000
_cell.length_c   1.000
_cell.angle_alpha   90.00
_cell.angle_beta   90.00
_cell.angle_gamma   90.00
#
_symmetry.space_group_name_H-M   'P 1'
#
loop_
_entity.id
_entity.type
_entity.pdbx_description
1 polymer ?
#
loop_
_entity_poly.entity_id
_entity_poly.type
_entity_poly.pdbx_seq_one_letter_code
_entity_poly.pdbx_strand_id
1 'polypeptide(L)'
;MMHDPEKMQTLFDGKWASRKVIGAVPHDLGLNDTWFKVNAYNLHDTDRWKDLNLKFVLQVYKDMVATGDKSFAQAVWPSVYTSMAYMDQFNKDGDGMIENEGFPDQTYDVWSVFGVSAYTGGLWTAALHAASAMAREVSDKACEKYFWNKYLKAKTVYETLWNGSYFNYDNGNENSSSSIQADQIAGQWYARACGLLPIIDKFKAQTALETVYDFNDLKVKDGKRGAINGMRPDGSVDRSTVQLREIWSGVTYALSAAMIQEGMVDMGFRIASEVHEAAWSHEGLG
;
A
#
# COMPACT_ATOMS: atom_id res chain seq x y z
N MET A 1 6.18 12.39 -17.63
CA MET A 1 5.20 12.82 -16.60
C MET A 1 4.79 14.26 -16.85
N MET A 2 3.49 14.56 -16.74
CA MET A 2 2.93 15.90 -16.91
C MET A 2 3.06 16.72 -15.61
N HIS A 3 3.29 18.03 -15.75
CA HIS A 3 3.19 19.02 -14.68
C HIS A 3 2.02 19.95 -14.99
N ASP A 4 1.17 20.21 -14.01
CA ASP A 4 0.10 21.20 -14.09
C ASP A 4 0.17 22.10 -12.84
N PRO A 5 0.65 23.35 -12.98
CA PRO A 5 0.77 24.28 -11.88
C PRO A 5 -0.55 24.94 -11.49
N GLU A 6 -1.65 24.71 -12.24
CA GLU A 6 -2.98 25.21 -11.88
C GLU A 6 -3.29 24.89 -10.43
N LYS A 7 -3.90 25.85 -9.73
CA LYS A 7 -4.22 25.67 -8.32
C LYS A 7 -5.60 25.06 -8.17
N MET A 8 -5.70 24.13 -7.22
CA MET A 8 -6.96 23.54 -6.78
C MET A 8 -7.07 23.65 -5.27
N GLN A 9 -8.29 23.92 -4.79
CA GLN A 9 -8.57 23.94 -3.36
C GLN A 9 -8.92 22.52 -2.91
N THR A 10 -8.26 22.05 -1.85
CA THR A 10 -8.56 20.78 -1.19
C THR A 10 -9.85 20.92 -0.38
N LEU A 11 -10.75 19.94 -0.49
CA LEU A 11 -12.02 19.97 0.24
C LEU A 11 -11.83 19.68 1.73
N PHE A 12 -10.80 18.92 2.10
CA PHE A 12 -10.57 18.50 3.49
C PHE A 12 -10.21 19.67 4.42
N ASP A 13 -9.31 20.57 4.00
CA ASP A 13 -8.80 21.66 4.84
C ASP A 13 -8.85 23.04 4.17
N GLY A 14 -9.39 23.14 2.95
CA GLY A 14 -9.55 24.40 2.23
C GLY A 14 -8.25 25.02 1.73
N LYS A 15 -7.12 24.31 1.78
CA LYS A 15 -5.82 24.82 1.30
C LYS A 15 -5.73 24.76 -0.22
N TRP A 16 -4.88 25.61 -0.77
CA TRP A 16 -4.58 25.61 -2.20
C TRP A 16 -3.31 24.80 -2.48
N ALA A 17 -3.42 23.78 -3.31
CA ALA A 17 -2.31 22.98 -3.81
C ALA A 17 -2.16 23.14 -5.32
N SER A 18 -1.01 22.77 -5.87
CA SER A 18 -0.88 22.57 -7.31
C SER A 18 -1.69 21.34 -7.72
N ARG A 19 -2.27 21.34 -8.91
CA ARG A 19 -3.04 20.20 -9.42
C ARG A 19 -2.15 18.98 -9.62
N LYS A 20 -0.95 19.20 -10.16
CA LYS A 20 -0.03 18.11 -10.48
C LYS A 20 1.43 18.52 -10.45
N VAL A 21 2.19 18.00 -9.51
CA VAL A 21 3.64 18.19 -9.41
C VAL A 21 4.39 17.14 -10.23
N ILE A 22 5.51 17.53 -10.87
CA ILE A 22 6.36 16.59 -11.59
C ILE A 22 6.95 15.53 -10.63
N GLY A 23 6.88 14.25 -11.01
CA GLY A 23 7.36 13.13 -10.20
C GLY A 23 6.32 12.48 -9.30
N ALA A 24 5.28 13.21 -8.86
CA ALA A 24 4.10 12.59 -8.27
C ALA A 24 3.30 11.83 -9.34
N VAL A 25 2.81 10.65 -9.03
CA VAL A 25 1.86 9.90 -9.86
C VAL A 25 0.46 10.48 -9.62
N PRO A 26 -0.32 10.79 -10.67
CA PRO A 26 -1.66 11.30 -10.47
C PRO A 26 -2.56 10.23 -9.82
N HIS A 27 -3.47 10.68 -8.96
CA HIS A 27 -4.47 9.84 -8.31
C HIS A 27 -5.45 9.23 -9.34
N ASP A 28 -5.88 10.04 -10.30
CA ASP A 28 -6.80 9.64 -11.36
C ASP A 28 -6.47 10.35 -12.68
N LEU A 29 -7.01 9.82 -13.77
CA LEU A 29 -6.80 10.33 -15.13
C LEU A 29 -7.76 11.45 -15.52
N GLY A 30 -8.47 12.05 -14.56
CA GLY A 30 -9.43 13.13 -14.80
C GLY A 30 -10.88 12.65 -14.93
N LEU A 31 -11.82 13.57 -14.71
CA LEU A 31 -13.26 13.33 -14.75
C LEU A 31 -13.90 13.82 -16.06
N ASN A 32 -13.68 15.09 -16.43
CA ASN A 32 -14.33 15.71 -17.60
C ASN A 32 -13.42 15.71 -18.84
N ASP A 33 -12.15 16.09 -18.68
CA ASP A 33 -11.14 16.10 -19.74
C ASP A 33 -10.12 14.97 -19.51
N THR A 34 -10.61 13.73 -19.59
CA THR A 34 -9.82 12.53 -19.30
C THR A 34 -8.52 12.52 -20.13
N TRP A 35 -7.42 12.12 -19.49
CA TRP A 35 -6.04 12.10 -20.00
C TRP A 35 -5.36 13.47 -20.19
N PHE A 36 -6.12 14.56 -20.32
CA PHE A 36 -5.57 15.91 -20.47
C PHE A 36 -5.49 16.65 -19.13
N LYS A 37 -6.51 16.49 -18.28
CA LYS A 37 -6.58 17.12 -16.95
C LYS A 37 -6.72 16.06 -15.86
N VAL A 38 -5.57 15.52 -15.47
CA VAL A 38 -5.44 14.52 -14.39
C VAL A 38 -5.71 15.13 -13.00
N ASN A 39 -5.86 14.28 -11.97
CA ASN A 39 -6.19 14.69 -10.61
C ASN A 39 -7.50 15.50 -10.55
N ALA A 40 -8.61 14.86 -10.95
CA ALA A 40 -9.94 15.41 -10.70
C ALA A 40 -10.35 15.27 -9.23
N TYR A 41 -9.88 14.23 -8.56
CA TYR A 41 -10.03 14.10 -7.11
C TYR A 41 -9.39 15.29 -6.38
N ASN A 42 -10.15 15.93 -5.49
CA ASN A 42 -9.74 17.13 -4.78
C ASN A 42 -10.05 17.12 -3.28
N LEU A 43 -10.32 15.97 -2.67
CA LEU A 43 -10.50 15.91 -1.22
C LEU A 43 -9.18 16.23 -0.50
N HIS A 44 -8.08 15.61 -0.95
CA HIS A 44 -6.71 15.83 -0.45
C HIS A 44 -5.75 16.28 -1.56
N ASP A 45 -4.60 16.84 -1.15
CA ASP A 45 -3.45 17.03 -2.04
C ASP A 45 -2.74 15.69 -2.25
N THR A 46 -3.07 15.03 -3.36
CA THR A 46 -2.56 13.69 -3.68
C THR A 46 -1.10 13.68 -4.13
N ASP A 47 -0.51 14.83 -4.47
CA ASP A 47 0.92 14.88 -4.78
C ASP A 47 1.77 14.55 -3.53
N ARG A 48 1.17 14.67 -2.34
CA ARG A 48 1.80 14.31 -1.07
C ARG A 48 1.55 12.86 -0.63
N TRP A 49 0.75 12.11 -1.37
CA TRP A 49 0.40 10.74 -0.98
C TRP A 49 1.60 9.80 -1.07
N LYS A 50 1.72 8.92 -0.07
CA LYS A 50 2.87 8.04 0.10
C LYS A 50 2.75 6.72 -0.65
N ASP A 51 1.59 6.39 -1.19
CA ASP A 51 1.31 5.08 -1.78
C ASP A 51 1.19 5.10 -3.32
N LEU A 52 0.75 6.20 -3.94
CA LEU A 52 0.50 6.27 -5.39
C LEU A 52 1.73 5.95 -6.23
N ASN A 53 2.86 6.60 -5.95
CA ASN A 53 4.11 6.33 -6.66
C ASN A 53 4.57 4.88 -6.48
N LEU A 54 4.39 4.32 -5.28
CA LEU A 54 4.82 2.97 -4.95
C LEU A 54 3.98 1.93 -5.68
N LYS A 55 2.66 2.12 -5.64
CA LYS A 55 1.67 1.32 -6.38
C LYS A 55 1.96 1.35 -7.88
N PHE A 56 2.26 2.51 -8.44
CA PHE A 56 2.64 2.63 -9.85
C PHE A 56 3.88 1.81 -10.20
N VAL A 57 4.97 1.94 -9.43
CA VAL A 57 6.20 1.18 -9.67
C VAL A 57 5.96 -0.32 -9.57
N LEU A 58 5.19 -0.74 -8.56
CA LEU A 58 4.83 -2.14 -8.35
C LEU A 58 3.94 -2.69 -9.48
N GLN A 59 2.94 -1.94 -9.94
CA GLN A 59 2.08 -2.31 -11.08
C GLN A 59 2.89 -2.46 -12.36
N VAL A 60 3.75 -1.48 -12.67
CA VAL A 60 4.63 -1.52 -13.85
C VAL A 60 5.53 -2.75 -13.82
N TYR A 61 6.15 -3.05 -12.67
CA TYR A 61 7.03 -4.21 -12.57
C TYR A 61 6.26 -5.52 -12.68
N LYS A 62 5.09 -5.63 -12.04
CA LYS A 62 4.21 -6.80 -12.16
C LYS A 62 3.83 -7.06 -13.62
N ASP A 63 3.43 -6.03 -14.35
CA ASP A 63 3.01 -6.15 -15.75
C ASP A 63 4.19 -6.51 -16.66
N MET A 64 5.39 -5.96 -16.39
CA MET A 64 6.63 -6.36 -17.06
C MET A 64 6.94 -7.85 -16.84
N VAL A 65 6.87 -8.34 -15.59
CA VAL A 65 7.13 -9.76 -15.27
C VAL A 65 6.09 -10.67 -15.92
N ALA A 66 4.81 -10.29 -15.86
CA ALA A 66 3.71 -11.10 -16.41
C ALA A 66 3.78 -11.25 -17.94
N THR A 67 4.28 -10.22 -18.64
CA THR A 67 4.35 -10.19 -20.11
C THR A 67 5.72 -10.56 -20.67
N GLY A 68 6.79 -10.37 -19.90
CA GLY A 68 8.17 -10.46 -20.36
C GLY A 68 8.57 -9.32 -21.32
N ASP A 69 7.78 -8.24 -21.43
CA ASP A 69 8.00 -7.17 -22.41
C ASP A 69 9.12 -6.22 -21.96
N LYS A 70 10.32 -6.43 -22.52
CA LYS A 70 11.50 -5.60 -22.28
C LYS A 70 11.42 -4.22 -22.93
N SER A 71 10.67 -4.08 -24.03
CA SER A 71 10.48 -2.78 -24.68
C SER A 71 9.59 -1.89 -23.83
N PHE A 72 8.53 -2.46 -23.24
CA PHE A 72 7.73 -1.79 -22.22
C PHE A 72 8.60 -1.36 -21.04
N ALA A 73 9.42 -2.26 -20.49
CA ALA A 73 10.32 -1.95 -19.38
C ALA A 73 11.23 -0.74 -19.67
N GLN A 74 11.86 -0.72 -20.84
CA GLN A 74 12.73 0.39 -21.28
C GLN A 74 11.95 1.70 -21.44
N ALA A 75 10.76 1.65 -22.04
CA ALA A 75 9.94 2.83 -22.29
C ALA A 75 9.45 3.48 -20.99
N VAL A 76 9.09 2.70 -19.98
CA VAL A 76 8.53 3.20 -18.72
C VAL A 76 9.58 3.45 -17.63
N TRP A 77 10.81 2.94 -17.78
CA TRP A 77 11.89 3.09 -16.81
C TRP A 77 12.13 4.55 -16.34
N PRO A 78 12.17 5.57 -17.22
CA PRO A 78 12.32 6.96 -16.76
C PRO A 78 11.21 7.39 -15.79
N SER A 79 9.97 6.94 -16.01
CA SER A 79 8.85 7.25 -15.12
C SER A 79 9.01 6.55 -13.78
N VAL A 80 9.41 5.27 -13.77
CA VAL A 80 9.70 4.51 -12.54
C VAL A 80 10.80 5.19 -11.72
N TYR A 81 11.92 5.54 -12.36
CA TYR A 81 13.02 6.25 -11.69
C TYR A 81 12.56 7.58 -11.09
N THR A 82 11.87 8.42 -11.89
CA THR A 82 11.41 9.72 -11.42
C THR A 82 10.37 9.59 -10.29
N SER A 83 9.49 8.58 -10.32
CA SER A 83 8.55 8.33 -9.22
C SER A 83 9.26 7.92 -7.93
N MET A 84 10.28 7.06 -8.01
CA MET A 84 11.07 6.67 -6.84
C MET A 84 11.92 7.84 -6.31
N ALA A 85 12.51 8.63 -7.20
CA ALA A 85 13.27 9.82 -6.82
C ALA A 85 12.39 10.88 -6.15
N TYR A 86 11.15 11.05 -6.63
CA TYR A 86 10.18 11.92 -5.99
C TYR A 86 9.84 11.46 -4.58
N MET A 87 9.63 10.17 -4.37
CA MET A 87 9.29 9.63 -3.05
C MET A 87 10.40 9.80 -2.02
N ASP A 88 11.66 9.87 -2.44
CA ASP A 88 12.81 10.01 -1.54
C ASP A 88 12.78 11.29 -0.69
N GLN A 89 12.05 12.33 -1.14
CA GLN A 89 11.87 13.56 -0.36
C GLN A 89 11.12 13.33 0.96
N PHE A 90 10.41 12.21 1.08
CA PHE A 90 9.65 11.82 2.26
C PHE A 90 10.42 10.87 3.16
N ASN A 91 11.73 10.68 2.96
CA ASN A 91 12.63 10.06 3.93
C ASN A 91 13.35 11.19 4.69
N LYS A 92 12.71 11.69 5.75
CA LYS A 92 13.09 12.94 6.43
C LYS A 92 14.31 12.78 7.31
N ASP A 93 14.50 11.61 7.91
CA ASP A 93 15.63 11.34 8.80
C ASP A 93 16.81 10.63 8.11
N GLY A 94 16.61 10.17 6.86
CA GLY A 94 17.65 9.59 6.03
C GLY A 94 17.96 8.12 6.35
N ASP A 95 17.13 7.45 7.15
CA ASP A 95 17.32 6.05 7.52
C ASP A 95 17.06 5.07 6.36
N GLY A 96 16.37 5.53 5.31
CA GLY A 96 16.04 4.78 4.10
C GLY A 96 14.56 4.42 3.98
N MET A 97 13.73 4.77 4.95
CA MET A 97 12.28 4.61 4.96
C MET A 97 11.59 5.96 4.68
N ILE A 98 10.37 5.92 4.15
CA ILE A 98 9.55 7.13 4.01
C ILE A 98 8.62 7.28 5.21
N GLU A 99 8.32 8.52 5.60
CA GLU A 99 7.39 8.81 6.69
C GLU A 99 6.09 9.45 6.19
N ASN A 100 4.96 8.97 6.71
CA ASN A 100 3.66 9.62 6.67
C ASN A 100 3.62 10.83 7.61
N GLU A 101 2.79 11.82 7.27
CA GLU A 101 2.95 13.18 7.82
C GLU A 101 1.87 13.59 8.83
N GLY A 102 1.13 12.64 9.40
CA GLY A 102 0.10 12.91 10.42
C GLY A 102 -1.23 13.39 9.83
N PHE A 103 -1.47 13.17 8.55
CA PHE A 103 -2.75 13.39 7.88
C PHE A 103 -3.03 12.22 6.91
N PRO A 104 -4.26 12.07 6.37
CA PRO A 104 -4.53 11.02 5.39
C PRO A 104 -3.79 11.30 4.07
N ASP A 105 -2.62 10.70 3.93
CA ASP A 105 -1.71 10.84 2.81
C ASP A 105 -1.52 9.50 2.08
N GLN A 106 -2.59 8.71 1.97
CA GLN A 106 -2.65 7.44 1.27
C GLN A 106 -4.13 7.03 1.04
N THR A 107 -4.38 5.90 0.39
CA THR A 107 -5.72 5.46 -0.06
C THR A 107 -6.82 5.37 1.01
N TYR A 108 -6.49 5.11 2.27
CA TYR A 108 -7.36 5.28 3.43
C TYR A 108 -7.41 6.77 3.77
N ASP A 109 -8.05 7.53 2.87
CA ASP A 109 -8.06 8.99 2.78
C ASP A 109 -8.76 9.74 3.91
N VAL A 110 -9.31 9.04 4.91
CA VAL A 110 -9.76 9.65 6.17
C VAL A 110 -9.16 8.95 7.39
N TRP A 111 -8.16 8.09 7.21
CA TRP A 111 -7.38 7.46 8.27
C TRP A 111 -5.95 8.02 8.28
N SER A 112 -5.68 8.89 9.25
CA SER A 112 -4.36 9.49 9.41
C SER A 112 -3.30 8.45 9.81
N VAL A 113 -2.08 8.72 9.37
CA VAL A 113 -0.89 7.91 9.64
C VAL A 113 0.23 8.88 10.02
N PHE A 114 1.07 8.53 10.99
CA PHE A 114 2.25 9.33 11.33
C PHE A 114 3.51 8.47 11.37
N GLY A 115 4.60 8.97 10.80
CA GLY A 115 5.88 8.27 10.82
C GLY A 115 5.90 7.07 9.86
N VAL A 116 6.55 5.99 10.25
CA VAL A 116 6.65 4.77 9.45
C VAL A 116 5.40 3.91 9.67
N SER A 117 4.73 3.51 8.60
CA SER A 117 3.52 2.68 8.68
C SER A 117 3.70 1.30 8.06
N ALA A 118 2.91 0.34 8.53
CA ALA A 118 2.93 -1.03 7.99
C ALA A 118 2.57 -1.06 6.50
N TYR A 119 1.54 -0.31 6.12
CA TYR A 119 1.05 -0.24 4.74
C TYR A 119 2.05 0.43 3.80
N THR A 120 2.34 1.72 4.01
CA THR A 120 3.18 2.50 3.09
C THR A 120 4.64 2.10 3.17
N GLY A 121 5.16 1.75 4.36
CA GLY A 121 6.52 1.27 4.55
C GLY A 121 6.76 -0.09 3.89
N GLY A 122 5.76 -0.97 3.93
CA GLY A 122 5.79 -2.25 3.21
C GLY A 122 5.80 -2.03 1.70
N LEU A 123 4.91 -1.17 1.19
CA LEU A 123 4.87 -0.81 -0.24
C LEU A 123 6.18 -0.17 -0.69
N TRP A 124 6.81 0.68 0.13
CA TRP A 124 8.07 1.36 -0.21
C TRP A 124 9.19 0.35 -0.34
N THR A 125 9.29 -0.56 0.64
CA THR A 125 10.26 -1.64 0.65
C THR A 125 10.09 -2.54 -0.59
N ALA A 126 8.86 -2.92 -0.94
CA ALA A 126 8.57 -3.69 -2.14
C ALA A 126 8.90 -2.92 -3.44
N ALA A 127 8.56 -1.63 -3.52
CA ALA A 127 8.81 -0.79 -4.69
C ALA A 127 10.31 -0.55 -4.92
N LEU A 128 11.11 -0.39 -3.86
CA LEU A 128 12.58 -0.34 -3.96
C LEU A 128 13.16 -1.64 -4.54
N HIS A 129 12.64 -2.78 -4.09
CA HIS A 129 13.05 -4.09 -4.62
C HIS A 129 12.67 -4.22 -6.09
N ALA A 130 11.44 -3.88 -6.45
CA ALA A 130 10.96 -3.87 -7.83
C ALA A 130 11.78 -2.94 -8.74
N ALA A 131 12.07 -1.71 -8.27
CA ALA A 131 12.89 -0.75 -9.01
C ALA A 131 14.33 -1.26 -9.23
N SER A 132 14.93 -1.91 -8.24
CA SER A 132 16.25 -2.55 -8.40
C SER A 132 16.22 -3.68 -9.44
N ALA A 133 15.21 -4.55 -9.36
CA ALA A 133 15.05 -5.65 -10.31
C ALA A 133 14.76 -5.15 -11.73
N MET A 134 13.96 -4.09 -11.88
CA MET A 134 13.68 -3.46 -13.16
C MET A 134 14.91 -2.78 -13.75
N ALA A 135 15.71 -2.08 -12.93
CA ALA A 135 16.98 -1.48 -13.34
C ALA A 135 17.92 -2.52 -13.95
N ARG A 136 17.96 -3.73 -13.38
CA ARG A 136 18.71 -4.86 -13.94
C ARG A 136 18.23 -5.23 -15.34
N GLU A 137 16.93 -5.34 -15.55
CA GLU A 137 16.33 -5.70 -16.85
C GLU A 137 16.64 -4.67 -17.94
N VAL A 138 16.67 -3.38 -17.59
CA VAL A 138 17.04 -2.30 -18.52
C VAL A 138 18.55 -2.02 -18.57
N SER A 139 19.37 -2.86 -17.92
CA SER A 139 20.83 -2.76 -17.87
C SER A 139 21.39 -1.49 -17.20
N ASP A 140 20.62 -0.83 -16.33
CA ASP A 140 21.06 0.30 -15.51
C ASP A 140 21.69 -0.17 -14.19
N LYS A 141 22.99 -0.50 -14.25
CA LYS A 141 23.75 -1.04 -13.11
C LYS A 141 23.91 -0.08 -11.95
N ALA A 142 23.91 1.22 -12.20
CA ALA A 142 24.02 2.22 -11.14
C ALA A 142 22.74 2.26 -10.31
N CYS A 143 21.58 2.34 -10.98
CA CYS A 143 20.28 2.34 -10.31
C CYS A 143 19.97 0.99 -9.66
N GLU A 144 20.35 -0.13 -10.28
CA GLU A 144 20.20 -1.48 -9.70
C GLU A 144 20.81 -1.52 -8.29
N LYS A 145 22.09 -1.13 -8.17
CA LYS A 145 22.82 -1.10 -6.90
C LYS A 145 22.27 -0.08 -5.92
N TYR A 146 21.89 1.10 -6.42
CA TYR A 146 21.35 2.19 -5.60
C TYR A 146 20.05 1.77 -4.90
N PHE A 147 19.07 1.28 -5.67
CA PHE A 147 17.78 0.85 -5.13
C PHE A 147 17.92 -0.40 -4.25
N TRP A 148 18.82 -1.33 -4.60
CA TRP A 148 19.09 -2.50 -3.75
C TRP A 148 19.60 -2.11 -2.36
N ASN A 149 20.56 -1.19 -2.28
CA ASN A 149 21.09 -0.74 -1.00
C ASN A 149 20.03 -0.02 -0.16
N LYS A 150 19.16 0.78 -0.80
CA LYS A 150 18.02 1.40 -0.11
C LYS A 150 17.00 0.38 0.37
N TYR A 151 16.69 -0.63 -0.45
CA TYR A 151 15.81 -1.73 -0.07
C TYR A 151 16.28 -2.42 1.21
N LEU A 152 17.58 -2.72 1.34
CA LEU A 152 18.13 -3.36 2.54
C LEU A 152 17.96 -2.48 3.80
N LYS A 153 18.17 -1.16 3.67
CA LYS A 153 17.95 -0.21 4.76
C LYS A 153 16.48 -0.10 5.15
N ALA A 154 15.61 0.16 4.16
CA ALA A 154 14.17 0.26 4.35
C ALA A 154 13.61 -1.01 5.00
N LYS A 155 14.03 -2.19 4.54
CA LYS A 155 13.64 -3.47 5.14
C LYS A 155 14.02 -3.53 6.63
N THR A 156 15.19 -3.05 7.01
CA THR A 156 15.62 -3.04 8.42
C THR A 156 14.74 -2.13 9.28
N VAL A 157 14.38 -0.95 8.77
CA VAL A 157 13.48 -0.02 9.45
C VAL A 157 12.06 -0.59 9.54
N TYR A 158 11.55 -1.17 8.46
CA TYR A 158 10.23 -1.77 8.42
C TYR A 158 10.05 -2.87 9.47
N GLU A 159 11.08 -3.68 9.70
CA GLU A 159 11.08 -4.74 10.71
C GLU A 159 10.91 -4.22 12.16
N THR A 160 11.13 -2.93 12.41
CA THR A 160 10.91 -2.33 13.75
C THR A 160 9.43 -2.22 14.12
N LEU A 161 8.52 -2.27 13.14
CA LEU A 161 7.08 -2.30 13.38
C LEU A 161 6.58 -3.65 13.90
N TRP A 162 7.38 -4.72 13.77
CA TRP A 162 7.02 -6.05 14.25
C TRP A 162 6.96 -6.08 15.78
N ASN A 163 5.76 -6.34 16.33
CA ASN A 163 5.53 -6.37 17.78
C ASN A 163 5.59 -7.77 18.40
N GLY A 164 5.88 -8.80 17.61
CA GLY A 164 5.87 -10.20 18.04
C GLY A 164 4.67 -11.01 17.56
N SER A 165 3.59 -10.37 17.09
CA SER A 165 2.40 -11.04 16.54
C SER A 165 1.96 -10.46 15.19
N TYR A 166 2.06 -9.15 15.02
CA TYR A 166 1.73 -8.44 13.79
C TYR A 166 2.62 -7.18 13.63
N PHE A 167 2.46 -6.46 12.53
CA PHE A 167 3.11 -5.18 12.32
C PHE A 167 2.18 -4.06 12.83
N ASN A 168 2.67 -3.25 13.77
CA ASN A 168 1.94 -2.08 14.26
C ASN A 168 1.52 -1.19 13.08
N TYR A 169 0.33 -0.61 13.14
CA TYR A 169 -0.21 0.27 12.10
C TYR A 169 0.78 1.36 11.70
N ASP A 170 1.34 2.05 12.70
CA ASP A 170 2.47 2.95 12.53
C ASP A 170 3.37 3.00 13.78
N ASN A 171 4.49 3.72 13.70
CA ASN A 171 5.43 3.92 14.81
C ASN A 171 5.12 5.18 15.64
N GLY A 172 3.89 5.71 15.53
CA GLY A 172 3.41 6.81 16.34
C GLY A 172 3.18 6.40 17.80
N ASN A 173 2.69 7.37 18.59
CA ASN A 173 2.38 7.19 20.01
C ASN A 173 0.87 7.28 20.30
N GLU A 174 0.03 7.24 19.26
CA GLU A 174 -1.41 7.29 19.44
C GLU A 174 -1.96 5.89 19.78
N ASN A 175 -3.14 5.83 20.39
CA ASN A 175 -3.78 4.54 20.68
C ASN A 175 -4.01 3.71 19.39
N SER A 176 -4.27 4.39 18.28
CA SER A 176 -4.45 3.81 16.95
C SER A 176 -3.16 3.23 16.34
N SER A 177 -1.98 3.66 16.78
CA SER A 177 -0.67 3.19 16.28
C SER A 177 -0.48 1.68 16.46
N SER A 178 -1.14 1.11 17.48
CA SER A 178 -1.15 -0.34 17.74
C SER A 178 -2.28 -1.11 17.04
N SER A 179 -3.06 -0.47 16.17
CA SER A 179 -4.19 -1.15 15.50
C SER A 179 -3.70 -2.23 14.55
N ILE A 180 -4.47 -3.31 14.47
CA ILE A 180 -4.31 -4.40 13.52
C ILE A 180 -4.99 -3.95 12.23
N GLN A 181 -4.21 -3.54 11.25
CA GLN A 181 -4.71 -3.19 9.92
C GLN A 181 -4.81 -4.45 9.06
N ALA A 182 -5.92 -4.63 8.34
CA ALA A 182 -6.11 -5.78 7.44
C ALA A 182 -5.09 -5.80 6.29
N ASP A 183 -4.64 -4.63 5.87
CA ASP A 183 -3.73 -4.42 4.72
C ASP A 183 -2.26 -4.20 5.16
N GLN A 184 -1.92 -4.50 6.42
CA GLN A 184 -0.62 -4.18 7.03
C GLN A 184 0.59 -4.73 6.27
N ILE A 185 0.43 -5.83 5.52
CA ILE A 185 1.51 -6.44 4.71
C ILE A 185 1.26 -6.35 3.19
N ALA A 186 0.55 -5.32 2.72
CA ALA A 186 0.30 -5.08 1.29
C ALA A 186 1.56 -5.15 0.43
N GLY A 187 2.68 -4.63 0.92
CA GLY A 187 3.98 -4.70 0.24
C GLY A 187 4.49 -6.14 0.05
N GLN A 188 4.30 -7.01 1.04
CA GLN A 188 4.67 -8.42 0.96
C GLN A 188 3.81 -9.14 -0.09
N TRP A 189 2.48 -8.94 -0.04
CA TRP A 189 1.55 -9.46 -1.05
C TRP A 189 1.97 -9.04 -2.47
N TYR A 190 2.29 -7.76 -2.66
CA TYR A 190 2.70 -7.26 -3.96
C TYR A 190 4.06 -7.81 -4.41
N ALA A 191 5.03 -7.91 -3.50
CA ALA A 191 6.34 -8.52 -3.81
C ALA A 191 6.17 -9.97 -4.30
N ARG A 192 5.33 -10.76 -3.63
CA ARG A 192 4.99 -12.12 -4.06
C ARG A 192 4.29 -12.15 -5.41
N ALA A 193 3.32 -11.26 -5.63
CA ALA A 193 2.60 -11.15 -6.91
C ALA A 193 3.53 -10.78 -8.08
N CYS A 194 4.61 -10.05 -7.80
CA CYS A 194 5.66 -9.70 -8.76
C CYS A 194 6.71 -10.80 -8.96
N GLY A 195 6.63 -11.93 -8.25
CA GLY A 195 7.67 -12.96 -8.28
C GLY A 195 9.00 -12.55 -7.62
N LEU A 196 8.99 -11.47 -6.83
CA LEU A 196 10.15 -11.01 -6.08
C LEU A 196 10.40 -11.89 -4.85
N LEU A 197 11.65 -11.85 -4.35
CA LEU A 197 11.94 -12.40 -3.03
C LEU A 197 11.14 -11.65 -1.95
N PRO A 198 10.67 -12.37 -0.91
CA PRO A 198 9.86 -11.78 0.14
C PRO A 198 10.58 -10.68 0.91
N ILE A 199 9.83 -9.64 1.26
CA ILE A 199 10.33 -8.52 2.06
C ILE A 199 10.22 -8.79 3.56
N ILE A 200 9.33 -9.72 3.96
CA ILE A 200 9.12 -10.16 5.35
C ILE A 200 9.53 -11.64 5.47
N ASP A 201 10.02 -12.04 6.65
CA ASP A 201 10.19 -13.46 6.96
C ASP A 201 8.85 -14.23 6.91
N LYS A 202 8.90 -15.49 6.45
CA LYS A 202 7.69 -16.30 6.24
C LYS A 202 6.89 -16.48 7.54
N PHE A 203 7.57 -16.73 8.67
CA PHE A 203 6.89 -16.91 9.95
C PHE A 203 6.11 -15.64 10.32
N LYS A 204 6.76 -14.47 10.25
CA LYS A 204 6.10 -13.19 10.55
C LYS A 204 4.93 -12.89 9.61
N ALA A 205 5.07 -13.18 8.32
CA ALA A 205 3.99 -12.98 7.35
C ALA A 205 2.78 -13.86 7.68
N GLN A 206 3.00 -15.15 7.96
CA GLN A 206 1.93 -16.07 8.35
C GLN A 206 1.28 -15.64 9.67
N THR A 207 2.06 -15.33 10.71
CA THR A 207 1.51 -14.88 12.01
C THR A 207 0.72 -13.57 11.91
N ALA A 208 1.18 -12.62 11.09
CA ALA A 208 0.44 -11.37 10.85
C ALA A 208 -0.91 -11.65 10.15
N LEU A 209 -0.92 -12.53 9.14
CA LEU A 209 -2.13 -12.92 8.41
C LEU A 209 -3.12 -13.69 9.29
N GLU A 210 -2.63 -14.61 10.13
CA GLU A 210 -3.43 -15.30 11.15
C GLU A 210 -4.01 -14.30 12.14
N THR A 211 -3.23 -13.32 12.59
CA THR A 211 -3.72 -12.27 13.49
C THR A 211 -4.83 -11.45 12.85
N VAL A 212 -4.68 -11.04 11.59
CA VAL A 212 -5.74 -10.32 10.85
C VAL A 212 -6.99 -11.20 10.72
N TYR A 213 -6.83 -12.49 10.42
CA TYR A 213 -7.95 -13.42 10.33
C TYR A 213 -8.70 -13.55 11.67
N ASP A 214 -7.97 -13.79 12.75
CA ASP A 214 -8.54 -14.01 14.08
C ASP A 214 -9.20 -12.76 14.66
N PHE A 215 -8.70 -11.57 14.32
CA PHE A 215 -9.20 -10.30 14.83
C PHE A 215 -10.14 -9.62 13.84
N ASN A 216 -9.64 -9.21 12.68
CA ASN A 216 -10.37 -8.37 11.75
C ASN A 216 -11.52 -9.10 11.05
N ASP A 217 -11.46 -10.43 10.93
CA ASP A 217 -12.53 -11.25 10.35
C ASP A 217 -13.37 -11.97 11.43
N LEU A 218 -12.81 -12.95 12.15
CA LEU A 218 -13.60 -13.83 13.03
C LEU A 218 -14.36 -13.10 14.16
N LYS A 219 -13.84 -11.97 14.67
CA LYS A 219 -14.53 -11.16 15.69
C LYS A 219 -15.59 -10.22 15.12
N VAL A 220 -15.76 -10.19 13.80
CA VAL A 220 -16.71 -9.32 13.12
C VAL A 220 -17.75 -10.14 12.37
N LYS A 221 -19.02 -9.98 12.75
CA LYS A 221 -20.15 -10.62 12.05
C LYS A 221 -19.96 -12.13 11.84
N ASP A 222 -19.37 -12.79 12.84
CA ASP A 222 -19.08 -14.22 12.88
C ASP A 222 -18.14 -14.73 11.77
N GLY A 223 -17.27 -13.88 11.19
CA GLY A 223 -16.38 -14.26 10.09
C GLY A 223 -17.16 -14.66 8.83
N LYS A 224 -18.16 -13.85 8.47
CA LYS A 224 -19.06 -14.11 7.33
C LYS A 224 -19.15 -12.98 6.33
N ARG A 225 -18.27 -11.97 6.47
CA ARG A 225 -18.34 -10.75 5.68
C ARG A 225 -16.98 -10.32 5.12
N GLY A 226 -15.89 -10.94 5.54
CA GLY A 226 -14.53 -10.47 5.28
C GLY A 226 -13.98 -9.58 6.41
N ALA A 227 -12.74 -9.13 6.24
CA ALA A 227 -12.00 -8.41 7.27
C ALA A 227 -12.34 -6.91 7.32
N ILE A 228 -12.62 -6.38 8.52
CA ILE A 228 -12.66 -4.92 8.72
C ILE A 228 -11.26 -4.32 8.59
N ASN A 229 -11.19 -3.07 8.16
CA ASN A 229 -9.90 -2.42 7.91
C ASN A 229 -9.03 -2.26 9.17
N GLY A 230 -9.62 -1.97 10.34
CA GLY A 230 -8.86 -1.73 11.57
C GLY A 230 -9.52 -2.31 12.83
N MET A 231 -8.75 -3.07 13.60
CA MET A 231 -9.17 -3.59 14.91
C MET A 231 -8.12 -3.27 15.98
N ARG A 232 -8.56 -3.00 17.21
CA ARG A 232 -7.64 -2.81 18.34
C ARG A 232 -7.11 -4.15 18.86
N PRO A 233 -5.92 -4.18 19.49
CA PRO A 233 -5.36 -5.41 20.04
C PRO A 233 -6.20 -6.07 21.15
N ASP A 234 -7.13 -5.34 21.76
CA ASP A 234 -8.11 -5.89 22.71
C ASP A 234 -9.30 -6.58 22.02
N GLY A 235 -9.37 -6.56 20.69
CA GLY A 235 -10.45 -7.13 19.88
C GLY A 235 -11.66 -6.20 19.70
N SER A 236 -11.62 -4.97 20.20
CA SER A 236 -12.66 -3.97 19.95
C SER A 236 -12.46 -3.29 18.60
N VAL A 237 -13.57 -3.00 17.90
CA VAL A 237 -13.53 -2.26 16.63
C VAL A 237 -12.97 -0.86 16.88
N ASP A 238 -11.97 -0.45 16.11
CA ASP A 238 -11.51 0.93 16.20
C ASP A 238 -12.52 1.87 15.53
N ARG A 239 -12.94 2.90 16.27
CA ARG A 239 -13.99 3.84 15.86
C ARG A 239 -13.44 5.24 15.56
N SER A 240 -12.12 5.37 15.48
CA SER A 240 -11.42 6.64 15.23
C SER A 240 -11.87 7.28 13.91
N THR A 241 -12.12 6.48 12.88
CA THR A 241 -12.61 6.98 11.58
C THR A 241 -13.63 6.00 10.97
N VAL A 242 -14.38 6.44 9.95
CA VAL A 242 -15.37 5.57 9.31
C VAL A 242 -14.72 4.39 8.60
N GLN A 243 -13.55 4.60 7.98
CA GLN A 243 -12.85 3.60 7.19
C GLN A 243 -12.41 2.39 8.02
N LEU A 244 -12.01 2.56 9.28
CA LEU A 244 -11.58 1.43 10.12
C LEU A 244 -12.71 0.42 10.36
N ARG A 245 -13.97 0.88 10.27
CA ARG A 245 -15.16 0.06 10.51
C ARG A 245 -15.72 -0.57 9.23
N GLU A 246 -15.15 -0.21 8.09
CA GLU A 246 -15.56 -0.73 6.79
C GLU A 246 -14.84 -2.04 6.49
N ILE A 247 -15.52 -2.87 5.70
CA ILE A 247 -14.93 -4.01 5.02
C ILE A 247 -14.73 -3.58 3.58
N TRP A 248 -13.48 -3.44 3.16
CA TRP A 248 -13.16 -3.19 1.76
C TRP A 248 -13.00 -4.52 1.05
N SER A 249 -13.94 -4.84 0.15
CA SER A 249 -13.95 -6.11 -0.58
C SER A 249 -12.64 -6.36 -1.32
N GLY A 250 -12.09 -5.32 -1.97
CA GLY A 250 -10.80 -5.39 -2.65
C GLY A 250 -9.62 -5.70 -1.72
N VAL A 251 -9.61 -5.12 -0.51
CA VAL A 251 -8.58 -5.39 0.51
C VAL A 251 -8.72 -6.82 1.02
N THR A 252 -9.95 -7.30 1.24
CA THR A 252 -10.18 -8.67 1.70
C THR A 252 -9.75 -9.71 0.66
N TYR A 253 -10.01 -9.47 -0.64
CA TYR A 253 -9.50 -10.34 -1.69
C TYR A 253 -7.97 -10.28 -1.83
N ALA A 254 -7.34 -9.12 -1.63
CA ALA A 254 -5.89 -9.00 -1.59
C ALA A 254 -5.29 -9.76 -0.38
N LEU A 255 -5.94 -9.66 0.78
CA LEU A 255 -5.59 -10.41 1.99
C LEU A 255 -5.70 -11.94 1.77
N SER A 256 -6.79 -12.40 1.14
CA SER A 256 -6.95 -13.79 0.72
C SER A 256 -5.80 -14.24 -0.20
N ALA A 257 -5.45 -13.44 -1.21
CA ALA A 257 -4.35 -13.75 -2.11
C ALA A 257 -3.01 -13.82 -1.36
N ALA A 258 -2.78 -12.93 -0.38
CA ALA A 258 -1.59 -12.96 0.48
C ALA A 258 -1.52 -14.24 1.33
N MET A 259 -2.64 -14.67 1.92
CA MET A 259 -2.76 -15.96 2.64
C MET A 259 -2.37 -17.13 1.73
N ILE A 260 -2.92 -17.17 0.50
CA ILE A 260 -2.60 -18.23 -0.47
C ILE A 260 -1.11 -18.21 -0.84
N GLN A 261 -0.53 -17.04 -1.09
CA GLN A 261 0.89 -16.87 -1.42
C GLN A 261 1.83 -17.35 -0.31
N GLU A 262 1.41 -17.23 0.96
CA GLU A 262 2.18 -17.71 2.12
C GLU A 262 1.81 -19.16 2.52
N GLY A 263 0.99 -19.85 1.73
CA GLY A 263 0.64 -21.27 1.90
C GLY A 263 -0.54 -21.54 2.83
N MET A 264 -1.28 -20.51 3.23
CA MET A 264 -2.47 -20.60 4.09
C MET A 264 -3.75 -20.74 3.23
N VAL A 265 -3.75 -21.74 2.35
CA VAL A 265 -4.71 -21.86 1.24
C VAL A 265 -6.16 -21.92 1.73
N ASP A 266 -6.46 -22.76 2.73
CA ASP A 266 -7.81 -22.93 3.24
C ASP A 266 -8.35 -21.64 3.86
N MET A 267 -7.53 -20.95 4.66
CA MET A 267 -7.88 -19.66 5.27
C MET A 267 -8.13 -18.59 4.19
N GLY A 268 -7.26 -18.54 3.18
CA GLY A 268 -7.40 -17.61 2.05
C GLY A 268 -8.70 -17.84 1.27
N PHE A 269 -9.06 -19.07 0.94
CA PHE A 269 -10.32 -19.34 0.26
C PHE A 269 -11.54 -19.06 1.13
N ARG A 270 -11.44 -19.31 2.44
CA ARG A 270 -12.54 -19.04 3.37
C ARG A 270 -12.89 -17.56 3.41
N ILE A 271 -11.90 -16.70 3.66
CA ILE A 271 -12.16 -15.26 3.76
C ILE A 271 -12.61 -14.64 2.42
N ALA A 272 -12.13 -15.19 1.28
CA ALA A 272 -12.64 -14.80 -0.04
C ALA A 272 -14.10 -15.21 -0.23
N SER A 273 -14.47 -16.42 0.20
CA SER A 273 -15.85 -16.90 0.09
C SER A 273 -16.83 -16.04 0.90
N GLU A 274 -16.41 -15.50 2.03
CA GLU A 274 -17.26 -14.67 2.88
C GLU A 274 -17.66 -13.36 2.19
N VAL A 275 -16.74 -12.73 1.44
CA VAL A 275 -17.06 -11.55 0.61
C VAL A 275 -18.04 -11.92 -0.49
N HIS A 276 -17.84 -13.07 -1.15
CA HIS A 276 -18.77 -13.57 -2.16
C HIS A 276 -20.15 -13.82 -1.57
N GLU A 277 -20.25 -14.56 -0.47
CA GLU A 277 -21.52 -14.87 0.18
C GLU A 277 -22.23 -13.60 0.64
N ALA A 278 -21.49 -12.64 1.18
CA ALA A 278 -22.04 -11.38 1.62
C ALA A 278 -22.64 -10.53 0.48
N ALA A 279 -22.09 -10.64 -0.74
CA ALA A 279 -22.42 -9.77 -1.86
C ALA A 279 -23.20 -10.44 -3.00
N TRP A 280 -23.34 -11.77 -3.01
CA TRP A 280 -23.93 -12.49 -4.14
C TRP A 280 -24.78 -13.70 -3.75
N SER A 281 -24.75 -14.15 -2.50
CA SER A 281 -25.59 -15.28 -2.08
C SER A 281 -27.06 -14.89 -1.97
N HIS A 282 -27.95 -15.87 -1.94
CA HIS A 282 -29.37 -15.65 -1.68
C HIS A 282 -29.65 -14.97 -0.33
N GLU A 283 -28.75 -15.10 0.65
CA GLU A 283 -28.83 -14.47 1.98
C GLU A 283 -27.88 -13.25 2.09
N GLY A 284 -27.34 -12.78 0.97
CA GLY A 284 -26.44 -11.63 0.86
C GLY A 284 -27.10 -10.29 1.15
N LEU A 285 -26.29 -9.22 1.17
CA LEU A 285 -26.72 -7.84 1.42
C LEU A 285 -26.85 -7.01 0.13
N GLY A 286 -26.51 -7.57 -1.03
CA GLY A 286 -26.53 -6.91 -2.34
C GLY A 286 -26.66 -7.95 -3.44
#